data_AF-A0A355F3F3-F1
#
_entry.id   AF-A0A355F3F3-F1
#
_cell.length_a   1.000
_cell.length_b   1.000
_cell.length_c   1.000
_cell.angle_alpha   90.00
_cell.angle_beta   90.00
_cell.angle_gamma   90.00
#
_symmetry.space_group_name_H-M   'P 1'
#
loop_
_entity.id
_entity.type
_entity.pdbx_description
1 polymer ?
#
loop_
_entity_poly.entity_id
_entity_poly.type
_entity_poly.pdbx_seq_one_letter_code
_entity_poly.pdbx_strand_id
1 'polypeptide(L)'
;MAPKTPPFAGAGPPFSVFLERTGKTASLGDSRFLARNFLLDEGAVETRLESYARAGAAADHADVSAWAGRHDDYLKRFVFLDQPAGGAPETVNPTHPSCPETFRHPEAFRSLGLAHPDLDLVRVVSVGGVVRKLPAGLATETELVAWAHEALATKDPDSAAWQALEAALAEWHPRLDLRPVFAGFWQEQKDLLDGGPPDWADVLRDRLGLLHLSPRRPGQELPIFVFRYPIRRIPRRLGLRDERALAVPTVLDGQLSEAFCPAPMEDAYGRVVDLAASYREPSREVLHPFFPAEVKLLARVGVIRRAPAKPVEEARAAHLLAIRVMSGRDDYAATTDGDLA
;
A
#
# COMPACT_ATOMS: atom_id res chain seq x y z
N MET A 1 26.86 -13.64 4.49
CA MET A 1 25.77 -14.62 4.34
C MET A 1 25.72 -15.04 2.88
N ALA A 2 25.32 -16.27 2.56
CA ALA A 2 25.06 -16.62 1.16
C ALA A 2 23.83 -15.84 0.67
N PRO A 3 23.80 -15.35 -0.58
CA PRO A 3 22.64 -14.67 -1.14
C PRO A 3 21.46 -15.65 -1.13
N LYS A 4 20.34 -15.26 -0.49
CA LYS A 4 19.10 -16.01 -0.60
C LYS A 4 18.49 -15.71 -1.96
N THR A 5 18.28 -16.73 -2.77
CA THR A 5 17.51 -16.59 -4.00
C THR A 5 16.07 -16.20 -3.65
N PRO A 6 15.52 -15.09 -4.18
CA PRO A 6 14.13 -14.73 -3.96
C PRO A 6 13.19 -15.85 -4.43
N PRO A 7 12.09 -16.15 -3.70
CA PRO A 7 11.23 -17.29 -4.03
C PRO A 7 10.68 -17.30 -5.45
N PHE A 8 10.37 -16.13 -6.03
CA PHE A 8 9.88 -16.06 -7.41
C PHE A 8 10.98 -16.25 -8.47
N ALA A 9 12.24 -15.92 -8.16
CA ALA A 9 13.37 -16.27 -9.00
C ALA A 9 13.61 -17.79 -9.03
N GLY A 10 13.25 -18.48 -7.93
CA GLY A 10 13.22 -19.95 -7.85
C GLY A 10 11.89 -20.60 -8.23
N ALA A 11 10.88 -19.83 -8.66
CA ALA A 11 9.60 -20.39 -9.08
C ALA A 11 9.79 -21.31 -10.29
N GLY A 12 8.87 -22.27 -10.46
CA GLY A 12 8.91 -23.24 -11.55
C GLY A 12 9.25 -22.59 -12.90
N PRO A 13 10.01 -23.27 -13.78
CA PRO A 13 10.65 -22.65 -14.93
C PRO A 13 9.78 -21.73 -15.80
N PRO A 14 8.49 -22.03 -16.06
CA PRO A 14 7.66 -21.16 -16.90
C PRO A 14 7.50 -19.73 -16.36
N PHE A 15 7.35 -19.55 -15.05
CA PHE A 15 7.06 -18.23 -14.48
C PHE A 15 8.32 -17.39 -14.26
N SER A 16 9.40 -17.99 -13.75
CA SER A 16 10.69 -17.29 -13.58
C SER A 16 11.23 -16.79 -14.92
N VAL A 17 11.13 -17.60 -15.99
CA VAL A 17 11.48 -17.19 -17.36
C VAL A 17 10.60 -16.04 -17.85
N PHE A 18 9.28 -16.10 -17.61
CA PHE A 18 8.37 -15.00 -17.94
C PHE A 18 8.78 -13.69 -17.24
N LEU A 19 9.06 -13.75 -15.94
CA LEU A 19 9.46 -12.58 -15.15
C LEU A 19 10.80 -12.00 -15.64
N GLU A 20 11.80 -12.84 -15.88
CA GLU A 20 13.10 -12.39 -16.39
C GLU A 20 12.99 -11.75 -17.78
N ARG A 21 12.24 -12.38 -18.69
CA ARG A 21 11.98 -11.83 -20.03
C ARG A 21 11.30 -10.46 -19.93
N THR A 22 10.24 -10.38 -19.13
CA THR A 22 9.46 -9.15 -18.93
C THR A 22 10.31 -8.05 -18.30
N GLY A 23 11.06 -8.36 -17.23
CA GLY A 23 11.90 -7.40 -16.51
C GLY A 23 13.07 -6.84 -17.33
N LYS A 24 13.52 -7.55 -18.37
CA LYS A 24 14.60 -7.13 -19.28
C LYS A 24 14.08 -6.41 -20.55
N THR A 25 12.77 -6.41 -20.80
CA THR A 25 12.21 -5.86 -22.05
C THR A 25 12.02 -4.34 -21.94
N ALA A 26 13.00 -3.58 -22.46
CA ALA A 26 13.00 -2.12 -22.41
C ALA A 26 11.78 -1.45 -23.08
N SER A 27 11.21 -2.06 -24.12
CA SER A 27 10.03 -1.53 -24.83
C SER A 27 8.75 -1.52 -23.98
N LEU A 28 8.74 -2.18 -22.82
CA LEU A 28 7.63 -2.13 -21.86
C LEU A 28 7.66 -0.87 -20.97
N GLY A 29 8.68 -0.01 -21.09
CA GLY A 29 8.82 1.17 -20.24
C GLY A 29 8.81 0.77 -18.76
N ASP A 30 8.05 1.51 -17.93
CA ASP A 30 7.98 1.27 -16.48
C ASP A 30 7.33 -0.07 -16.12
N SER A 31 6.53 -0.67 -17.01
CA SER A 31 5.86 -1.95 -16.75
C SER A 31 6.85 -3.12 -16.55
N ARG A 32 8.11 -2.98 -16.99
CA ARG A 32 9.17 -3.94 -16.68
C ARG A 32 9.44 -4.06 -15.18
N PHE A 33 9.23 -2.97 -14.41
CA PHE A 33 9.43 -2.95 -12.96
C PHE A 33 8.45 -3.86 -12.22
N LEU A 34 7.27 -4.13 -12.79
CA LEU A 34 6.31 -5.07 -12.22
C LEU A 34 6.93 -6.46 -12.05
N ALA A 35 7.60 -6.97 -13.09
CA ALA A 35 8.26 -8.27 -13.04
C ALA A 35 9.50 -8.27 -12.14
N ARG A 36 10.28 -7.16 -12.16
CA ARG A 36 11.45 -7.01 -11.29
C ARG A 36 11.09 -7.03 -9.81
N ASN A 37 9.96 -6.42 -9.44
CA ASN A 37 9.46 -6.48 -8.06
C ASN A 37 9.23 -7.92 -7.60
N PHE A 38 8.65 -8.78 -8.45
CA PHE A 38 8.47 -10.20 -8.11
C PHE A 38 9.82 -10.91 -7.98
N LEU A 39 10.75 -10.69 -8.91
CA LEU A 39 12.09 -11.29 -8.85
C LEU A 39 12.89 -10.82 -7.63
N LEU A 40 12.57 -9.65 -7.07
CA LEU A 40 13.23 -9.07 -5.90
C LEU A 40 12.59 -9.48 -4.57
N ASP A 41 11.32 -9.86 -4.57
CA ASP A 41 10.57 -10.09 -3.33
C ASP A 41 11.05 -11.36 -2.61
N GLU A 42 11.74 -11.17 -1.49
CA GLU A 42 12.21 -12.23 -0.60
C GLU A 42 11.16 -12.60 0.47
N GLY A 43 10.15 -11.75 0.72
CA GLY A 43 9.22 -11.85 1.84
C GLY A 43 8.00 -12.74 1.59
N ALA A 44 7.72 -13.11 0.35
CA ALA A 44 6.58 -13.97 0.01
C ALA A 44 6.78 -15.41 0.56
N VAL A 45 5.88 -15.82 1.46
CA VAL A 45 5.93 -17.14 2.11
C VAL A 45 5.42 -18.26 1.20
N GLU A 46 5.97 -19.47 1.36
CA GLU A 46 5.72 -20.63 0.49
C GLU A 46 4.23 -20.93 0.25
N THR A 47 3.42 -20.92 1.30
CA THR A 47 1.96 -21.15 1.20
C THR A 47 1.25 -20.15 0.29
N ARG A 48 1.70 -18.88 0.29
CA ARG A 48 1.15 -17.85 -0.61
C ARG A 48 1.60 -18.05 -2.04
N LEU A 49 2.83 -18.52 -2.25
CA LEU A 49 3.33 -18.88 -3.58
C LEU A 49 2.50 -20.04 -4.17
N GLU A 50 2.16 -21.03 -3.36
CA GLU A 50 1.28 -22.13 -3.78
C GLU A 50 -0.13 -21.64 -4.14
N SER A 51 -0.72 -20.75 -3.34
CA SER A 51 -2.03 -20.13 -3.64
C SER A 51 -1.97 -19.32 -4.94
N TYR A 52 -0.89 -18.55 -5.14
CA TYR A 52 -0.65 -17.76 -6.34
C TYR A 52 -0.48 -18.63 -7.59
N ALA A 53 0.25 -19.74 -7.48
CA ALA A 53 0.39 -20.74 -8.54
C ALA A 53 -0.94 -21.45 -8.85
N ARG A 54 -1.70 -21.84 -7.81
CA ARG A 54 -3.02 -22.48 -7.97
C ARG A 54 -4.06 -21.55 -8.61
N ALA A 55 -3.91 -20.24 -8.43
CA ALA A 55 -4.71 -19.23 -9.13
C ALA A 55 -4.34 -19.10 -10.63
N GLY A 56 -3.28 -19.79 -11.08
CA GLY A 56 -2.75 -19.69 -12.44
C GLY A 56 -1.94 -18.41 -12.67
N ALA A 57 -1.59 -17.67 -11.61
CA ALA A 57 -0.86 -16.41 -11.73
C ALA A 57 0.66 -16.63 -11.85
N ALA A 58 1.19 -17.72 -11.30
CA ALA A 58 2.57 -18.16 -11.53
C ALA A 58 2.66 -19.11 -12.75
N ALA A 59 2.41 -18.57 -13.95
CA ALA A 59 2.49 -19.29 -15.22
C ALA A 59 3.28 -18.49 -16.26
N ASP A 60 3.62 -19.09 -17.40
CA ASP A 60 4.14 -18.32 -18.54
C ASP A 60 2.98 -17.59 -19.23
N HIS A 61 2.94 -16.27 -19.07
CA HIS A 61 1.90 -15.43 -19.67
C HIS A 61 2.39 -14.83 -20.99
N ALA A 62 1.44 -14.61 -21.90
CA ALA A 62 1.75 -13.99 -23.20
C ALA A 62 2.31 -12.56 -23.04
N ASP A 63 1.74 -11.80 -22.10
CA ASP A 63 2.12 -10.42 -21.83
C ASP A 63 1.76 -10.01 -20.38
N VAL A 64 2.12 -8.76 -20.03
CA VAL A 64 1.86 -8.17 -18.71
C VAL A 64 0.36 -8.04 -18.41
N SER A 65 -0.48 -7.83 -19.43
CA SER A 65 -1.93 -7.66 -19.24
C SER A 65 -2.59 -8.98 -18.86
N ALA A 66 -2.24 -10.07 -19.55
CA ALA A 66 -2.69 -11.42 -19.22
C ALA A 66 -2.27 -11.82 -17.80
N TRP A 67 -1.02 -11.51 -17.43
CA TRP A 67 -0.53 -11.73 -16.07
C TRP A 67 -1.28 -10.89 -15.03
N ALA A 68 -1.47 -9.60 -15.28
CA ALA A 68 -2.20 -8.69 -14.40
C ALA A 68 -3.63 -9.18 -14.14
N GLY A 69 -4.32 -9.69 -15.15
CA GLY A 69 -5.64 -10.30 -14.98
C GLY A 69 -5.64 -11.49 -14.01
N ARG A 70 -4.64 -12.39 -14.12
CA ARG A 70 -4.50 -13.53 -13.20
C ARG A 70 -4.09 -13.12 -11.80
N HIS A 71 -3.25 -12.09 -11.69
CA HIS A 71 -2.88 -11.51 -10.41
C HIS A 71 -4.11 -10.88 -9.72
N ASP A 72 -4.94 -10.13 -10.44
CA ASP A 72 -6.20 -9.58 -9.93
C ASP A 72 -7.19 -10.68 -9.49
N ASP A 73 -7.27 -11.79 -10.24
CA ASP A 73 -8.08 -12.96 -9.86
C ASP A 73 -7.58 -13.58 -8.55
N TYR A 74 -6.25 -13.71 -8.38
CA TYR A 74 -5.65 -14.13 -7.12
C TYR A 74 -6.03 -13.18 -5.97
N LEU A 75 -5.86 -11.86 -6.16
CA LEU A 75 -6.18 -10.87 -5.13
C LEU A 75 -7.65 -10.97 -4.71
N LYS A 76 -8.59 -10.97 -5.65
CA LYS A 76 -10.04 -11.07 -5.34
C LYS A 76 -10.39 -12.36 -4.59
N ARG A 77 -9.71 -13.46 -4.89
CA ARG A 77 -10.01 -14.77 -4.30
C ARG A 77 -9.41 -14.96 -2.91
N PHE A 78 -8.25 -14.36 -2.62
CA PHE A 78 -7.47 -14.68 -1.42
C PHE A 78 -7.16 -13.47 -0.52
N VAL A 79 -7.19 -12.25 -1.05
CA VAL A 79 -6.68 -11.05 -0.37
C VAL A 79 -7.76 -9.98 -0.21
N PHE A 80 -8.47 -9.62 -1.28
CA PHE A 80 -9.51 -8.59 -1.32
C PHE A 80 -10.89 -9.20 -1.05
N LEU A 81 -11.02 -9.82 0.12
CA LEU A 81 -12.21 -10.59 0.48
C LEU A 81 -13.36 -9.69 0.90
N ASP A 82 -14.59 -10.06 0.53
CA ASP A 82 -15.77 -9.32 0.97
C ASP A 82 -15.93 -9.31 2.50
N GLN A 83 -16.56 -8.26 3.03
CA GLN A 83 -16.91 -8.20 4.43
C GLN A 83 -17.99 -9.23 4.77
N PRO A 84 -17.93 -9.88 5.94
CA PRO A 84 -19.05 -10.69 6.42
C PRO A 84 -20.25 -9.80 6.75
N ALA A 85 -21.43 -10.40 6.94
CA ALA A 85 -22.69 -9.65 7.18
C ALA A 85 -22.65 -8.71 8.40
N GLY A 86 -21.76 -8.96 9.37
CA GLY A 86 -21.54 -8.09 10.54
C GLY A 86 -20.54 -6.95 10.32
N GLY A 87 -20.03 -6.77 9.11
CA GLY A 87 -18.99 -5.78 8.79
C GLY A 87 -17.57 -6.26 9.08
N ALA A 88 -16.63 -5.32 9.05
CA ALA A 88 -15.21 -5.61 9.27
C ALA A 88 -14.93 -6.22 10.67
N PRO A 89 -14.22 -7.36 10.77
CA PRO A 89 -13.90 -7.97 12.06
C PRO A 89 -13.01 -7.08 12.93
N GLU A 90 -13.36 -6.93 14.22
CA GLU A 90 -12.51 -6.22 15.21
C GLU A 90 -11.23 -6.99 15.56
N THR A 91 -11.22 -8.30 15.28
CA THR A 91 -10.08 -9.19 15.50
C THR A 91 -9.86 -10.06 14.28
N VAL A 92 -8.59 -10.23 13.89
CA VAL A 92 -8.18 -11.13 12.82
C VAL A 92 -8.14 -12.56 13.35
N ASN A 93 -9.05 -13.39 12.87
CA ASN A 93 -8.98 -14.83 13.06
C ASN A 93 -8.33 -15.48 11.82
N PRO A 94 -7.09 -16.00 11.90
CA PRO A 94 -6.38 -16.54 10.74
C PRO A 94 -7.06 -17.77 10.11
N THR A 95 -7.96 -18.45 10.82
CA THR A 95 -8.71 -19.60 10.28
C THR A 95 -10.07 -19.20 9.70
N HIS A 96 -10.48 -17.93 9.84
CA HIS A 96 -11.77 -17.47 9.34
C HIS A 96 -11.73 -17.30 7.82
N PRO A 97 -12.77 -17.72 7.07
CA PRO A 97 -12.80 -17.62 5.61
C PRO A 97 -12.55 -16.21 5.08
N SER A 98 -13.09 -15.19 5.75
CA SER A 98 -12.91 -13.76 5.40
C SER A 98 -11.58 -13.15 5.86
N CYS A 99 -10.64 -13.91 6.44
CA CYS A 99 -9.31 -13.39 6.74
C CYS A 99 -8.48 -13.31 5.46
N PRO A 100 -8.00 -12.14 5.03
CA PRO A 100 -7.06 -12.03 3.92
C PRO A 100 -5.83 -12.90 4.15
N GLU A 101 -5.32 -13.52 3.08
CA GLU A 101 -4.16 -14.43 3.16
C GLU A 101 -2.92 -13.75 3.77
N THR A 102 -2.73 -12.46 3.52
CA THR A 102 -1.74 -11.58 4.16
C THR A 102 -1.65 -11.76 5.66
N PHE A 103 -2.78 -11.92 6.35
CA PHE A 103 -2.84 -11.97 7.81
C PHE A 103 -3.03 -13.39 8.40
N ARG A 104 -3.07 -14.42 7.54
CA ARG A 104 -3.23 -15.82 8.00
C ARG A 104 -1.94 -16.35 8.62
N HIS A 105 -0.82 -16.03 8.00
CA HIS A 105 0.49 -16.63 8.28
C HIS A 105 1.25 -15.84 9.35
N PRO A 106 1.64 -16.46 10.49
CA PRO A 106 2.40 -15.77 11.55
C PRO A 106 3.72 -15.16 11.03
N GLU A 107 4.26 -15.69 9.93
CA GLU A 107 5.47 -15.21 9.28
C GLU A 107 5.35 -13.81 8.70
N ALA A 108 4.14 -13.41 8.29
CA ALA A 108 3.88 -12.06 7.77
C ALA A 108 4.06 -10.96 8.83
N PHE A 109 4.00 -11.34 10.12
CA PHE A 109 4.11 -10.43 11.27
C PHE A 109 5.53 -10.38 11.86
N ARG A 110 6.49 -11.09 11.23
CA ARG A 110 7.86 -11.14 11.72
C ARG A 110 8.42 -9.71 11.80
N SER A 111 9.15 -9.44 12.88
CA SER A 111 9.89 -8.21 13.16
C SER A 111 9.12 -6.91 13.42
N LEU A 112 7.80 -6.85 13.25
CA LEU A 112 7.00 -5.69 13.71
C LEU A 112 6.83 -5.60 15.23
N GLY A 113 7.42 -6.57 15.96
CA GLY A 113 7.41 -6.78 17.40
C GLY A 113 8.01 -5.66 18.29
N LEU A 114 8.19 -4.44 17.77
CA LEU A 114 8.60 -3.26 18.54
C LEU A 114 7.94 -1.94 18.07
N ALA A 115 6.99 -1.96 17.12
CA ALA A 115 6.25 -0.74 16.79
C ALA A 115 5.43 -0.34 18.03
N HIS A 116 5.90 0.69 18.73
CA HIS A 116 5.29 1.13 19.98
C HIS A 116 3.79 1.38 19.73
N PRO A 117 2.86 0.89 20.58
CA PRO A 117 1.42 0.98 20.34
C PRO A 117 0.90 2.42 20.20
N ASP A 118 1.72 3.39 20.62
CA ASP A 118 1.46 4.82 20.52
C ASP A 118 2.10 5.51 19.30
N LEU A 119 2.80 4.78 18.43
CA LEU A 119 3.10 5.29 17.10
C LEU A 119 1.81 5.43 16.31
N ASP A 120 1.78 6.44 15.46
CA ASP A 120 0.63 6.79 14.66
C ASP A 120 0.91 6.40 13.22
N LEU A 121 -0.08 5.80 12.57
CA LEU A 121 -0.07 5.54 11.15
C LEU A 121 -0.80 6.64 10.40
N VAL A 122 -0.42 6.80 9.15
CA VAL A 122 -1.08 7.69 8.19
C VAL A 122 -1.62 6.89 7.01
N ARG A 123 -2.87 7.15 6.66
CA ARG A 123 -3.54 6.59 5.48
C ARG A 123 -4.08 7.71 4.61
N VAL A 124 -3.77 7.65 3.32
CA VAL A 124 -4.30 8.56 2.31
C VAL A 124 -5.44 7.88 1.57
N VAL A 125 -6.56 8.58 1.41
CA VAL A 125 -7.75 8.10 0.70
C VAL A 125 -8.15 9.11 -0.36
N SER A 126 -8.35 8.66 -1.59
CA SER A 126 -8.91 9.49 -2.66
C SER A 126 -10.39 9.78 -2.41
N VAL A 127 -10.77 11.06 -2.37
CA VAL A 127 -12.19 11.47 -2.20
C VAL A 127 -13.04 10.98 -3.37
N GLY A 128 -12.54 11.09 -4.61
CA GLY A 128 -13.23 10.51 -5.76
C GLY A 128 -13.39 8.98 -5.67
N GLY A 129 -12.47 8.30 -5.00
CA GLY A 129 -12.61 6.87 -4.67
C GLY A 129 -13.77 6.59 -3.71
N VAL A 130 -13.99 7.47 -2.73
CA VAL A 130 -15.14 7.43 -1.82
C VAL A 130 -16.43 7.63 -2.61
N VAL A 131 -16.54 8.74 -3.35
CA VAL A 131 -17.75 9.10 -4.11
C VAL A 131 -18.17 8.01 -5.09
N ARG A 132 -17.22 7.39 -5.82
CA ARG A 132 -17.51 6.29 -6.76
C ARG A 132 -18.15 5.06 -6.11
N LYS A 133 -18.01 4.90 -4.80
CA LYS A 133 -18.58 3.78 -4.04
C LYS A 133 -19.85 4.18 -3.28
N LEU A 134 -20.17 5.46 -3.15
CA LEU A 134 -21.40 5.90 -2.50
C LEU A 134 -22.63 5.66 -3.40
N PRO A 135 -23.83 5.53 -2.82
CA PRO A 135 -25.08 5.66 -3.56
C PRO A 135 -25.11 6.93 -4.41
N ALA A 136 -25.64 6.83 -5.62
CA ALA A 136 -25.78 7.98 -6.51
C ALA A 136 -26.58 9.09 -5.82
N GLY A 137 -26.03 10.31 -5.84
CA GLY A 137 -26.66 11.50 -5.25
C GLY A 137 -26.47 11.65 -3.73
N LEU A 138 -25.76 10.74 -3.04
CA LEU A 138 -25.52 10.90 -1.60
C LEU A 138 -24.58 12.06 -1.28
N ALA A 139 -23.47 12.17 -2.03
CA ALA A 139 -22.51 13.25 -1.90
C ALA A 139 -21.66 13.37 -3.17
N THR A 140 -21.26 14.59 -3.49
CA THR A 140 -20.24 14.93 -4.49
C THR A 140 -18.86 15.06 -3.86
N GLU A 141 -17.80 15.08 -4.69
CA GLU A 141 -16.43 15.32 -4.17
C GLU A 141 -16.33 16.68 -3.47
N THR A 142 -16.96 17.72 -4.01
CA THR A 142 -16.99 19.07 -3.45
C THR A 142 -17.67 19.10 -2.08
N GLU A 143 -18.81 18.42 -1.92
CA GLU A 143 -19.52 18.35 -0.65
C GLU A 143 -18.71 17.61 0.42
N LEU A 144 -18.13 16.45 0.08
CA LEU A 144 -17.29 15.70 1.01
C LEU A 144 -16.07 16.54 1.47
N VAL A 145 -15.43 17.25 0.55
CA VAL A 145 -14.31 18.14 0.87
C VAL A 145 -14.75 19.30 1.77
N ALA A 146 -15.90 19.93 1.49
CA ALA A 146 -16.44 21.02 2.29
C ALA A 146 -16.77 20.57 3.72
N TRP A 147 -17.49 19.45 3.87
CA TRP A 147 -17.81 18.89 5.19
C TRP A 147 -16.55 18.52 5.97
N ALA A 148 -15.55 17.95 5.30
CA ALA A 148 -14.28 17.59 5.92
C ALA A 148 -13.48 18.82 6.40
N HIS A 149 -13.47 19.92 5.62
CA HIS A 149 -12.85 21.16 6.06
C HIS A 149 -13.56 21.77 7.28
N GLU A 150 -14.89 21.81 7.26
CA GLU A 150 -15.67 22.34 8.38
C GLU A 150 -15.55 21.47 9.64
N ALA A 151 -15.59 20.14 9.50
CA ALA A 151 -15.39 19.21 10.61
C ALA A 151 -13.98 19.34 11.23
N LEU A 152 -12.93 19.57 10.43
CA LEU A 152 -11.59 19.82 10.93
C LEU A 152 -11.45 21.18 11.64
N ALA A 153 -12.18 22.19 11.17
CA ALA A 153 -12.14 23.54 11.73
C ALA A 153 -12.89 23.63 13.07
N THR A 154 -14.09 23.04 13.13
CA THR A 154 -14.95 23.08 14.33
C THR A 154 -14.56 22.04 15.37
N LYS A 155 -14.17 20.84 14.91
CA LYS A 155 -13.96 19.64 15.74
C LYS A 155 -15.17 19.32 16.63
N ASP A 156 -16.37 19.65 16.14
CA ASP A 156 -17.62 19.48 16.86
C ASP A 156 -18.41 18.30 16.26
N PRO A 157 -18.54 17.18 17.00
CA PRO A 157 -19.33 16.04 16.57
C PRO A 157 -20.81 16.36 16.29
N ASP A 158 -21.36 17.42 16.89
CA ASP A 158 -22.76 17.80 16.73
C ASP A 158 -22.99 18.74 15.53
N SER A 159 -21.92 19.20 14.88
CA SER A 159 -22.03 20.04 13.68
C SER A 159 -22.64 19.27 12.50
N ALA A 160 -23.40 19.98 11.66
CA ALA A 160 -24.02 19.38 10.48
C ALA A 160 -23.00 18.77 9.52
N ALA A 161 -21.85 19.42 9.33
CA ALA A 161 -20.77 18.92 8.51
C ALA A 161 -20.14 17.63 9.05
N TRP A 162 -19.93 17.54 10.38
CA TRP A 162 -19.42 16.32 10.98
C TRP A 162 -20.38 15.15 10.77
N GLN A 163 -21.67 15.35 11.08
CA GLN A 163 -22.70 14.32 10.93
C GLN A 163 -22.88 13.89 9.47
N ALA A 164 -22.84 14.83 8.53
CA ALA A 164 -22.92 14.53 7.09
C ALA A 164 -21.73 13.70 6.61
N LEU A 165 -20.51 14.06 7.04
CA LEU A 165 -19.31 13.30 6.68
C LEU A 165 -19.30 11.92 7.33
N GLU A 166 -19.67 11.80 8.60
CA GLU A 166 -19.75 10.52 9.31
C GLU A 166 -20.80 9.60 8.66
N ALA A 167 -21.96 10.14 8.26
CA ALA A 167 -22.98 9.38 7.52
C ALA A 167 -22.46 8.90 6.16
N ALA A 168 -21.75 9.75 5.41
CA ALA A 168 -21.14 9.36 4.14
C ALA A 168 -20.08 8.26 4.33
N LEU A 169 -19.22 8.36 5.36
CA LEU A 169 -18.25 7.32 5.68
C LEU A 169 -18.93 6.01 6.13
N ALA A 170 -19.99 6.09 6.94
CA ALA A 170 -20.78 4.94 7.37
C ALA A 170 -21.43 4.20 6.20
N GLU A 171 -21.90 4.92 5.17
CA GLU A 171 -22.35 4.32 3.91
C GLU A 171 -21.17 3.76 3.10
N TRP A 172 -20.03 4.44 3.08
CA TRP A 172 -18.90 3.98 2.29
C TRP A 172 -18.32 2.65 2.79
N HIS A 173 -18.14 2.45 4.10
CA HIS A 173 -17.39 1.31 4.64
C HIS A 173 -17.94 -0.06 4.26
N PRO A 174 -19.25 -0.35 4.35
CA PRO A 174 -19.79 -1.67 4.00
C PRO A 174 -19.59 -2.05 2.52
N ARG A 175 -19.23 -1.08 1.67
CA ARG A 175 -18.99 -1.26 0.22
C ARG A 175 -17.52 -1.49 -0.12
N LEU A 176 -16.65 -1.53 0.89
CA LEU A 176 -15.25 -1.87 0.77
C LEU A 176 -15.06 -3.36 1.07
N ASP A 177 -14.08 -3.96 0.41
CA ASP A 177 -13.58 -5.28 0.78
C ASP A 177 -12.59 -5.17 1.97
N LEU A 178 -12.15 -6.31 2.47
CA LEU A 178 -11.22 -6.46 3.59
C LEU A 178 -9.75 -6.39 3.14
N ARG A 179 -9.44 -5.78 1.99
CA ARG A 179 -8.07 -5.71 1.50
C ARG A 179 -7.11 -5.14 2.56
N PRO A 180 -5.87 -5.66 2.64
CA PRO A 180 -4.82 -5.05 3.45
C PRO A 180 -4.68 -3.55 3.13
N VAL A 181 -4.52 -2.75 4.17
CA VAL A 181 -4.36 -1.31 4.06
C VAL A 181 -2.89 -0.97 4.21
N PHE A 182 -2.31 -0.39 3.16
CA PHE A 182 -0.99 0.23 3.20
C PHE A 182 -1.04 1.51 4.03
N ALA A 183 -0.10 1.65 4.96
CA ALA A 183 0.02 2.83 5.80
C ALA A 183 1.48 3.18 6.05
N GLY A 184 1.78 4.48 6.05
CA GLY A 184 3.06 5.01 6.49
C GLY A 184 3.04 5.38 7.97
N PHE A 185 4.20 5.77 8.53
CA PHE A 185 4.29 6.29 9.89
C PHE A 185 4.13 7.81 9.93
N TRP A 186 3.16 8.31 10.71
CA TRP A 186 2.89 9.75 10.83
C TRP A 186 4.12 10.56 11.20
N GLN A 187 4.95 10.02 12.10
CA GLN A 187 6.16 10.67 12.61
C GLN A 187 7.14 11.08 11.50
N GLU A 188 7.18 10.32 10.40
CA GLU A 188 8.06 10.58 9.23
C GLU A 188 7.45 11.58 8.25
N GLN A 189 6.17 11.91 8.43
CA GLN A 189 5.41 12.83 7.57
C GLN A 189 5.06 14.13 8.29
N LYS A 190 5.48 14.26 9.56
CA LYS A 190 5.05 15.34 10.45
C LYS A 190 5.48 16.72 9.93
N ASP A 191 6.66 16.84 9.34
CA ASP A 191 7.15 18.08 8.72
C ASP A 191 6.24 18.59 7.60
N LEU A 192 5.56 17.68 6.89
CA LEU A 192 4.59 18.03 5.84
C LEU A 192 3.21 18.32 6.43
N LEU A 193 2.78 17.49 7.38
CA LEU A 193 1.40 17.48 7.85
C LEU A 193 1.13 18.49 8.97
N ASP A 194 2.14 18.95 9.71
CA ASP A 194 2.02 19.92 10.80
C ASP A 194 2.48 21.32 10.37
N GLY A 195 1.79 21.91 9.38
CA GLY A 195 2.08 23.25 8.88
C GLY A 195 3.15 23.29 7.78
N GLY A 196 3.27 22.19 7.02
CA GLY A 196 4.18 22.07 5.89
C GLY A 196 3.84 23.01 4.72
N PRO A 197 4.57 22.86 3.61
CA PRO A 197 4.47 23.79 2.48
C PRO A 197 3.08 23.75 1.80
N PRO A 198 2.73 24.76 0.99
CA PRO A 198 1.43 24.80 0.31
C PRO A 198 1.14 23.59 -0.59
N ASP A 199 2.19 22.93 -1.11
CA ASP A 199 2.12 21.76 -1.96
C ASP A 199 2.32 20.43 -1.21
N TRP A 200 2.13 20.43 0.12
CA TRP A 200 2.34 19.24 0.97
C TRP A 200 1.63 17.99 0.47
N ALA A 201 0.47 18.10 -0.20
CA ALA A 201 -0.28 16.95 -0.70
C ALA A 201 0.43 16.26 -1.87
N ASP A 202 1.05 17.03 -2.78
CA ASP A 202 1.89 16.47 -3.85
C ASP A 202 3.13 15.81 -3.23
N VAL A 203 3.78 16.48 -2.28
CA VAL A 203 5.00 15.98 -1.62
C VAL A 203 4.71 14.73 -0.79
N LEU A 204 3.55 14.66 -0.12
CA LEU A 204 3.12 13.47 0.62
C LEU A 204 2.84 12.31 -0.34
N ARG A 205 2.20 12.55 -1.49
CA ARG A 205 2.00 11.54 -2.54
C ARG A 205 3.32 10.96 -2.99
N ASP A 206 4.32 11.81 -3.26
CA ASP A 206 5.65 11.39 -3.69
C ASP A 206 6.36 10.58 -2.59
N ARG A 207 6.39 11.10 -1.36
CA ARG A 207 7.08 10.47 -0.23
C ARG A 207 6.47 9.15 0.19
N LEU A 208 5.15 8.99 0.01
CA LEU A 208 4.42 7.75 0.24
C LEU A 208 4.25 6.90 -1.03
N GLY A 209 4.98 7.17 -2.12
CA GLY A 209 5.03 6.26 -3.27
C GLY A 209 3.67 6.03 -3.95
N LEU A 210 2.72 6.96 -3.76
CA LEU A 210 1.32 6.79 -4.16
C LEU A 210 1.13 7.12 -5.65
N LEU A 211 1.86 6.43 -6.52
CA LEU A 211 1.87 6.67 -7.97
C LEU A 211 0.46 6.61 -8.58
N HIS A 212 -0.40 5.73 -8.07
CA HIS A 212 -1.80 5.59 -8.49
C HIS A 212 -2.67 6.84 -8.20
N LEU A 213 -2.22 7.74 -7.32
CA LEU A 213 -2.83 9.04 -7.04
C LEU A 213 -2.16 10.17 -7.85
N SER A 214 -1.70 9.88 -9.07
CA SER A 214 -1.15 10.90 -9.96
C SER A 214 -2.22 11.44 -10.91
N PRO A 215 -2.33 12.77 -11.06
CA PRO A 215 -3.15 13.40 -12.09
C PRO A 215 -2.80 12.83 -13.47
N ARG A 216 -3.82 12.35 -14.19
CA ARG A 216 -3.67 11.74 -15.54
C ARG A 216 -3.76 12.76 -16.66
N ARG A 217 -4.23 13.98 -16.35
CA ARG A 217 -4.40 15.07 -17.32
C ARG A 217 -3.93 16.39 -16.70
N PRO A 218 -3.39 17.33 -17.50
CA PRO A 218 -3.05 18.66 -17.02
C PRO A 218 -4.24 19.34 -16.34
N GLY A 219 -4.01 19.94 -15.17
CA GLY A 219 -5.04 20.63 -14.39
C GLY A 219 -6.03 19.72 -13.65
N GLN A 220 -5.89 18.39 -13.74
CA GLN A 220 -6.70 17.49 -12.91
C GLN A 220 -6.31 17.63 -11.44
N GLU A 221 -7.27 18.03 -10.61
CA GLU A 221 -7.15 18.03 -9.17
C GLU A 221 -7.67 16.71 -8.59
N LEU A 222 -6.94 16.15 -7.62
CA LEU A 222 -7.32 14.92 -6.93
C LEU A 222 -7.44 15.22 -5.43
N PRO A 223 -8.64 15.47 -4.92
CA PRO A 223 -8.85 15.67 -3.50
C PRO A 223 -8.57 14.38 -2.71
N ILE A 224 -7.91 14.53 -1.57
CA ILE A 224 -7.53 13.44 -0.68
C ILE A 224 -7.90 13.73 0.78
N PHE A 225 -8.26 12.67 1.48
CA PHE A 225 -8.34 12.63 2.93
C PHE A 225 -7.09 11.96 3.51
N VAL A 226 -6.54 12.53 4.57
CA VAL A 226 -5.44 11.96 5.33
C VAL A 226 -5.97 11.61 6.72
N PHE A 227 -5.99 10.32 7.02
CA PHE A 227 -6.37 9.80 8.33
C PHE A 227 -5.13 9.51 9.17
N ARG A 228 -5.18 9.87 10.45
CA ARG A 228 -4.16 9.58 11.47
C ARG A 228 -4.76 8.72 12.56
N TYR A 229 -4.10 7.63 12.92
CA TYR A 229 -4.58 6.75 13.98
C TYR A 229 -3.44 5.98 14.65
N PRO A 230 -3.53 5.71 15.96
CA PRO A 230 -2.49 4.98 16.66
C PRO A 230 -2.58 3.49 16.34
N ILE A 231 -1.42 2.81 16.34
CA ILE A 231 -1.30 1.37 16.12
C ILE A 231 -2.22 0.58 17.07
N ARG A 232 -2.42 1.06 18.31
CA ARG A 232 -3.33 0.42 19.27
C ARG A 232 -4.78 0.25 18.79
N ARG A 233 -5.24 1.00 17.78
CA ARG A 233 -6.59 0.86 17.19
C ARG A 233 -6.70 -0.24 16.13
N ILE A 234 -5.57 -0.79 15.66
CA ILE A 234 -5.55 -1.84 14.65
C ILE A 234 -6.14 -3.13 15.23
N PRO A 235 -6.86 -3.95 14.44
CA PRO A 235 -7.30 -5.27 14.87
C PRO A 235 -6.14 -6.14 15.39
N ARG A 236 -6.38 -6.84 16.49
CA ARG A 236 -5.45 -7.84 17.02
C ARG A 236 -5.58 -9.13 16.21
N ARG A 237 -4.53 -9.95 16.19
CA ARG A 237 -4.61 -11.31 15.62
C ARG A 237 -4.80 -12.35 16.73
N LEU A 238 -5.78 -13.22 16.57
CA LEU A 238 -5.97 -14.35 17.48
C LEU A 238 -4.73 -15.25 17.49
N GLY A 239 -4.31 -15.66 18.69
CA GLY A 239 -3.13 -16.51 18.87
C GLY A 239 -1.79 -15.79 18.97
N LEU A 240 -1.74 -14.45 18.81
CA LEU A 240 -0.57 -13.64 19.17
C LEU A 240 -0.86 -12.86 20.47
N ARG A 241 0.12 -12.76 21.37
CA ARG A 241 -0.06 -12.05 22.66
C ARG A 241 0.09 -10.55 22.44
N ASP A 242 -1.01 -9.79 22.59
CA ASP A 242 -1.09 -8.31 22.54
C ASP A 242 -0.57 -7.60 21.27
N GLU A 243 -0.06 -8.34 20.30
CA GLU A 243 0.43 -7.82 19.02
C GLU A 243 -0.70 -7.37 18.10
N ARG A 244 -0.47 -6.26 17.41
CA ARG A 244 -1.34 -5.76 16.34
C ARG A 244 -0.99 -6.49 15.06
N ALA A 245 -2.00 -6.75 14.24
CA ALA A 245 -1.85 -7.42 12.96
C ALA A 245 -1.17 -6.48 11.95
N LEU A 246 0.12 -6.23 12.12
CA LEU A 246 0.94 -5.46 11.18
C LEU A 246 1.79 -6.43 10.37
N ALA A 247 1.78 -6.31 9.05
CA ALA A 247 2.59 -7.12 8.16
C ALA A 247 3.52 -6.26 7.29
N VAL A 248 4.66 -6.84 6.88
CA VAL A 248 5.54 -6.26 5.87
C VAL A 248 4.91 -6.51 4.49
N PRO A 249 4.71 -5.46 3.66
CA PRO A 249 4.14 -5.64 2.34
C PRO A 249 4.98 -6.51 1.40
N THR A 250 4.30 -7.33 0.60
CA THR A 250 4.87 -8.14 -0.50
C THR A 250 4.15 -7.82 -1.81
N VAL A 251 4.69 -8.30 -2.93
CA VAL A 251 4.06 -8.19 -4.26
C VAL A 251 2.71 -8.89 -4.36
N LEU A 252 2.32 -9.68 -3.35
CA LEU A 252 1.05 -10.42 -3.31
C LEU A 252 -0.06 -9.70 -2.52
N ASP A 253 0.20 -8.52 -1.96
CA ASP A 253 -0.73 -7.85 -1.04
C ASP A 253 -1.57 -6.73 -1.66
N GLY A 254 -1.22 -6.30 -2.86
CA GLY A 254 -1.85 -5.19 -3.55
C GLY A 254 -1.81 -5.39 -5.05
N GLN A 255 -2.48 -4.49 -5.77
CA GLN A 255 -2.39 -4.47 -7.24
C GLN A 255 -0.96 -4.18 -7.68
N LEU A 256 -0.60 -4.66 -8.88
CA LEU A 256 0.69 -4.39 -9.49
C LEU A 256 0.97 -2.88 -9.54
N SER A 257 2.16 -2.48 -9.10
CA SER A 257 2.61 -1.09 -9.07
C SER A 257 4.09 -1.00 -9.43
N GLU A 258 4.43 -0.13 -10.38
CA GLU A 258 5.80 0.12 -10.81
C GLU A 258 6.62 0.84 -9.73
N ALA A 259 5.93 1.59 -8.85
CA ALA A 259 6.52 2.30 -7.71
C ALA A 259 6.56 1.46 -6.42
N PHE A 260 6.13 0.19 -6.46
CA PHE A 260 6.38 -0.72 -5.34
C PHE A 260 7.82 -1.26 -5.44
N CYS A 261 8.50 -1.43 -4.32
CA CYS A 261 9.78 -2.14 -4.24
C CYS A 261 9.74 -2.93 -2.93
N PRO A 262 9.76 -4.28 -2.96
CA PRO A 262 9.77 -5.06 -1.73
C PRO A 262 10.99 -4.69 -0.90
N ALA A 263 10.92 -4.85 0.43
CA ALA A 263 12.08 -4.67 1.30
C ALA A 263 12.90 -5.97 1.38
N PRO A 264 14.19 -5.91 1.75
CA PRO A 264 14.97 -7.11 2.11
C PRO A 264 14.27 -7.90 3.23
N MET A 265 14.41 -9.24 3.24
CA MET A 265 13.74 -10.09 4.24
C MET A 265 14.09 -9.73 5.70
N GLU A 266 15.26 -9.13 5.91
CA GLU A 266 15.74 -8.72 7.23
C GLU A 266 15.07 -7.45 7.76
N ASP A 267 14.43 -6.65 6.89
CA ASP A 267 13.79 -5.40 7.28
C ASP A 267 12.46 -5.64 8.00
N ALA A 268 12.27 -4.96 9.13
CA ALA A 268 11.06 -5.05 9.93
C ALA A 268 9.84 -4.33 9.33
N TYR A 269 10.03 -3.58 8.25
CA TYR A 269 9.04 -2.73 7.62
C TYR A 269 9.24 -2.77 6.11
N GLY A 270 8.17 -2.52 5.36
CA GLY A 270 8.34 -2.15 3.96
C GLY A 270 8.99 -0.76 3.87
N ARG A 271 9.50 -0.43 2.69
CA ARG A 271 10.12 0.86 2.42
C ARG A 271 9.53 1.43 1.14
N VAL A 272 9.10 2.67 1.23
CA VAL A 272 8.37 3.30 0.14
C VAL A 272 9.33 3.93 -0.88
N VAL A 273 9.06 3.75 -2.17
CA VAL A 273 9.77 4.47 -3.22
C VAL A 273 9.34 5.94 -3.20
N ASP A 274 10.25 6.84 -2.85
CA ASP A 274 10.01 8.29 -2.93
C ASP A 274 10.03 8.75 -4.39
N LEU A 275 8.85 9.11 -4.91
CA LEU A 275 8.69 9.49 -6.32
C LEU A 275 9.39 10.81 -6.68
N ALA A 276 9.78 11.61 -5.68
CA ALA A 276 10.58 12.81 -5.90
C ALA A 276 12.08 12.50 -6.08
N ALA A 277 12.49 11.25 -5.86
CA ALA A 277 13.90 10.82 -5.86
C ALA A 277 14.78 11.72 -4.96
N SER A 278 14.30 12.07 -3.76
CA SER A 278 14.96 13.09 -2.93
C SER A 278 16.26 12.61 -2.24
N TYR A 279 16.68 11.36 -2.47
CA TYR A 279 17.80 10.69 -1.79
C TYR A 279 17.70 10.70 -0.24
N ARG A 280 16.50 10.97 0.29
CA ARG A 280 16.20 10.83 1.71
C ARG A 280 16.05 9.37 2.08
N GLU A 281 16.13 9.08 3.38
CA GLU A 281 15.75 7.77 3.90
C GLU A 281 14.31 7.43 3.45
N PRO A 282 14.11 6.30 2.75
CA PRO A 282 12.78 5.83 2.36
C PRO A 282 11.86 5.67 3.59
N SER A 283 10.66 6.24 3.49
CA SER A 283 9.66 6.14 4.55
C SER A 283 9.28 4.68 4.80
N ARG A 284 9.02 4.34 6.06
CA ARG A 284 8.55 2.99 6.44
C ARG A 284 7.09 2.82 6.07
N GLU A 285 6.74 1.64 5.59
CA GLU A 285 5.35 1.22 5.38
C GLU A 285 5.04 -0.12 6.02
N VAL A 286 3.75 -0.29 6.34
CA VAL A 286 3.18 -1.54 6.87
C VAL A 286 1.83 -1.80 6.22
N LEU A 287 1.41 -3.05 6.27
CA LEU A 287 0.04 -3.47 6.04
C LEU A 287 -0.67 -3.68 7.37
N HIS A 288 -1.95 -3.30 7.41
CA HIS A 288 -2.83 -3.70 8.50
C HIS A 288 -4.21 -4.13 7.96
N PRO A 289 -4.98 -4.94 8.71
CA PRO A 289 -6.34 -5.30 8.33
C PRO A 289 -7.20 -4.06 8.16
N PHE A 290 -8.15 -4.14 7.25
CA PHE A 290 -9.15 -3.09 7.10
C PHE A 290 -9.82 -2.78 8.44
N PHE A 291 -9.93 -1.50 8.77
CA PHE A 291 -10.84 -1.00 9.79
C PHE A 291 -11.50 0.30 9.30
N PRO A 292 -12.73 0.60 9.73
CA PRO A 292 -13.48 1.78 9.29
C PRO A 292 -12.79 3.10 9.65
N ALA A 293 -12.76 4.04 8.71
CA ALA A 293 -12.28 5.39 8.97
C ALA A 293 -13.35 6.21 9.67
N GLU A 294 -13.01 6.97 10.70
CA GLU A 294 -13.98 7.80 11.43
C GLU A 294 -13.63 9.29 11.23
N VAL A 295 -14.60 10.20 11.28
CA VAL A 295 -14.31 11.64 11.13
C VAL A 295 -13.30 12.12 12.17
N LYS A 296 -13.34 11.57 13.39
CA LYS A 296 -12.35 11.88 14.44
C LYS A 296 -10.91 11.48 14.12
N LEU A 297 -10.70 10.62 13.13
CA LEU A 297 -9.37 10.22 12.66
C LEU A 297 -8.90 11.06 11.47
N LEU A 298 -9.77 11.89 10.89
CA LEU A 298 -9.40 12.80 9.82
C LEU A 298 -8.40 13.82 10.37
N ALA A 299 -7.23 13.90 9.74
CA ALA A 299 -6.15 14.78 10.16
C ALA A 299 -5.96 15.96 9.20
N ARG A 300 -6.09 15.70 7.88
CA ARG A 300 -5.95 16.72 6.84
C ARG A 300 -6.85 16.41 5.64
N VAL A 301 -7.22 17.47 4.93
CA VAL A 301 -7.82 17.44 3.60
C VAL A 301 -6.90 18.20 2.67
N GLY A 302 -6.53 17.59 1.55
CA GLY A 302 -5.58 18.15 0.59
C GLY A 302 -5.99 17.87 -0.84
N VAL A 303 -5.23 18.42 -1.78
CA VAL A 303 -5.45 18.24 -3.21
C VAL A 303 -4.12 17.99 -3.88
N ILE A 304 -3.97 16.84 -4.53
CA ILE A 304 -2.84 16.52 -5.40
C ILE A 304 -3.13 17.17 -6.76
N ARG A 305 -2.16 17.92 -7.28
CA ARG A 305 -2.29 18.74 -8.49
C ARG A 305 -1.28 18.38 -9.55
N ARG A 306 -0.19 17.70 -9.19
CA ARG A 306 0.93 17.43 -10.10
C ARG A 306 1.26 15.95 -10.16
N ALA A 307 1.61 15.48 -11.35
CA ALA A 307 2.30 14.20 -11.51
C ALA A 307 3.70 14.28 -10.84
N PRO A 308 4.32 13.14 -10.50
CA PRO A 308 5.69 13.14 -9.99
C PRO A 308 6.63 13.84 -10.97
N ALA A 309 7.58 14.61 -10.45
CA ALA A 309 8.50 15.38 -11.28
C ALA A 309 9.58 14.50 -11.95
N LYS A 310 9.84 13.32 -11.38
CA LYS A 310 10.87 12.38 -11.84
C LYS A 310 10.24 11.13 -12.45
N PRO A 311 10.88 10.51 -13.45
CA PRO A 311 10.50 9.19 -13.91
C PRO A 311 10.57 8.15 -12.77
N VAL A 312 9.69 7.15 -12.81
CA VAL A 312 9.69 6.07 -11.80
C VAL A 312 11.04 5.36 -11.76
N GLU A 313 11.69 5.20 -12.91
CA GLU A 313 13.04 4.65 -13.01
C GLU A 313 14.08 5.38 -12.14
N GLU A 314 14.10 6.71 -12.15
CA GLU A 314 15.03 7.52 -11.34
C GLU A 314 14.71 7.39 -9.84
N ALA A 315 13.42 7.40 -9.49
CA ALA A 315 12.96 7.21 -8.12
C ALA A 315 13.35 5.82 -7.57
N ARG A 316 13.22 4.77 -8.40
CA ARG A 316 13.63 3.40 -8.05
C ARG A 316 15.13 3.27 -7.89
N ALA A 317 15.92 3.86 -8.78
CA ALA A 317 17.37 3.87 -8.69
C ALA A 317 17.83 4.48 -7.34
N ALA A 318 17.33 5.68 -7.03
CA ALA A 318 17.61 6.36 -5.76
C ALA A 318 17.18 5.53 -4.55
N HIS A 319 15.99 4.92 -4.61
CA HIS A 319 15.47 4.06 -3.54
C HIS A 319 16.38 2.85 -3.29
N LEU A 320 16.73 2.09 -4.34
CA LEU A 320 17.57 0.89 -4.20
C LEU A 320 18.96 1.21 -3.66
N LEU A 321 19.56 2.32 -4.07
CA LEU A 321 20.82 2.79 -3.49
C LEU A 321 20.67 3.05 -1.98
N ALA A 322 19.60 3.71 -1.55
CA ALA A 322 19.33 3.95 -0.14
C ALA A 322 19.13 2.63 0.63
N ILE A 323 18.36 1.68 0.08
CA ILE A 323 18.12 0.37 0.72
C ILE A 323 19.41 -0.42 0.90
N ARG A 324 20.28 -0.47 -0.11
CA ARG A 324 21.59 -1.16 -0.01
C ARG A 324 22.43 -0.59 1.13
N VAL A 325 22.52 0.73 1.21
CA VAL A 325 23.27 1.44 2.27
C VAL A 325 22.67 1.16 3.65
N MET A 326 21.34 1.24 3.80
CA MET A 326 20.67 1.09 5.08
C MET A 326 20.67 -0.34 5.61
N SER A 327 20.47 -1.32 4.72
CA SER A 327 20.47 -2.74 5.07
C SER A 327 21.88 -3.35 5.17
N GLY A 328 22.90 -2.66 4.63
CA GLY A 328 24.24 -3.21 4.47
C GLY A 328 24.32 -4.35 3.46
N ARG A 329 23.34 -4.46 2.55
CA ARG A 329 23.27 -5.49 1.50
C ARG A 329 23.59 -4.90 0.15
N ASP A 330 24.87 -4.80 -0.19
CA ASP A 330 25.33 -4.30 -1.49
C ASP A 330 24.82 -5.14 -2.67
N ASP A 331 24.51 -6.41 -2.43
CA ASP A 331 23.99 -7.37 -3.42
C ASP A 331 22.49 -7.23 -3.67
N TYR A 332 21.76 -6.46 -2.86
CA TYR A 332 20.32 -6.34 -2.97
C TYR A 332 19.90 -5.76 -4.33
N ALA A 333 18.99 -6.43 -5.04
CA ALA A 333 18.55 -6.08 -6.40
C ALA A 333 19.66 -6.03 -7.48
N ALA A 334 20.88 -6.52 -7.21
CA ALA A 334 21.99 -6.43 -8.17
C ALA A 334 21.71 -7.17 -9.49
N THR A 335 20.93 -8.24 -9.46
CA THR A 335 20.59 -9.07 -10.63
C THR A 335 19.30 -8.65 -11.35
N THR A 336 18.46 -7.83 -10.72
CA THR A 336 17.15 -7.41 -11.26
C THR A 336 17.17 -5.96 -11.74
N ASP A 337 17.76 -5.07 -10.95
CA ASP A 337 17.77 -3.61 -11.14
C ASP A 337 19.20 -3.05 -11.10
N GLY A 338 20.21 -3.89 -11.27
CA GLY A 338 21.61 -3.47 -11.35
C GLY A 338 21.92 -2.56 -12.55
N ASP A 339 21.04 -2.53 -13.55
CA ASP A 339 21.10 -1.62 -14.70
C ASP A 339 20.64 -0.18 -14.38
N LEU A 340 19.99 0.02 -13.22
CA LEU A 340 19.51 1.33 -12.78
C LEU A 340 20.56 2.12 -11.98
N ALA A 341 21.69 1.49 -11.62
CA ALA A 341 22.70 2.00 -10.71
C ALA A 341 23.94 2.57 -11.43
#